data_AF-A0A0F2MFQ0-F1
#
_entry.id   AF-A0A0F2MFQ0-F1
#
_cell.length_a   1.000
_cell.length_b   1.000
_cell.length_c   1.000
_cell.angle_alpha   90.00
_cell.angle_beta   90.00
_cell.angle_gamma   90.00
#
_symmetry.space_group_name_H-M   'P 1'
#
loop_
_entity.id
_entity.type
_entity.pdbx_description
1 polymer ?
#
loop_
_entity_poly.entity_id
_entity_poly.type
_entity_poly.pdbx_seq_one_letter_code
_entity_poly.pdbx_strand_id
1 'polypeptide(L)'
;MASIRPTASAAAAQMLRSASVAPITRRPMVAAAATLSLRRLESSLTPAPPKTVAPVTPRAANNAPDYTAHTDRATSNFTPVPKRVLDGSEDNDALPAAVLSGAPMELEARTVRIYKPTKPATQSGDWHGTKWRMDWDVLEKGHRWENPLMGWQSSGDFMQGTHIHFKTKEDAIAFAEKQGYEYFVQEPQERKIVPKAYANNFLYSAKKLKHIRTK
;
A
#
# COMPACT_ATOMS: atom_id res chain seq x y z
N MET A 1 -47.36 -19.84 25.66
CA MET A 1 -47.74 -18.81 24.66
C MET A 1 -46.66 -18.79 23.61
N ALA A 2 -46.82 -19.59 22.55
CA ALA A 2 -47.40 -19.17 21.26
C ALA A 2 -46.34 -18.53 20.35
N SER A 3 -45.98 -19.31 19.33
CA SER A 3 -45.11 -19.05 18.17
C SER A 3 -45.51 -17.81 17.36
N ILE A 4 -44.56 -17.21 16.62
CA ILE A 4 -44.76 -16.77 15.22
C ILE A 4 -43.40 -16.75 14.49
N ARG A 5 -43.28 -17.55 13.43
CA ARG A 5 -42.44 -17.34 12.25
C ARG A 5 -43.34 -16.79 11.13
N PRO A 6 -42.80 -16.06 10.14
CA PRO A 6 -43.23 -16.22 8.75
C PRO A 6 -42.01 -16.48 7.84
N THR A 7 -41.89 -17.64 7.20
CA THR A 7 -42.37 -18.02 5.84
C THR A 7 -41.69 -17.28 4.69
N ALA A 8 -41.03 -18.09 3.86
CA ALA A 8 -40.40 -17.74 2.59
C ALA A 8 -41.41 -17.27 1.53
N SER A 9 -40.92 -16.46 0.58
CA SER A 9 -41.54 -16.32 -0.74
C SER A 9 -40.46 -16.43 -1.80
N ALA A 10 -40.60 -17.44 -2.65
CA ALA A 10 -39.89 -17.60 -3.90
C ALA A 10 -40.48 -16.65 -4.96
N ALA A 11 -39.63 -16.06 -5.81
CA ALA A 11 -40.05 -15.48 -7.06
C ALA A 11 -38.97 -15.72 -8.10
N ALA A 12 -39.25 -16.64 -9.02
CA ALA A 12 -38.54 -16.87 -10.26
C ALA A 12 -39.33 -16.19 -11.39
N ALA A 13 -38.67 -15.38 -12.22
CA ALA A 13 -39.11 -14.96 -13.56
C ALA A 13 -37.90 -14.33 -14.25
N GLN A 14 -37.23 -15.06 -15.15
CA GLN A 14 -37.46 -15.13 -16.60
C GLN A 14 -36.66 -14.08 -17.40
N MET A 15 -35.91 -14.63 -18.34
CA MET A 15 -35.07 -13.98 -19.34
C MET A 15 -35.85 -13.10 -20.29
N LEU A 16 -35.19 -12.09 -20.87
CA LEU A 16 -35.43 -11.67 -22.26
C LEU A 16 -34.12 -11.16 -22.90
N ARG A 17 -33.78 -11.83 -24.02
CA ARG A 17 -32.75 -11.44 -24.99
C ARG A 17 -33.35 -10.44 -25.99
N SER A 18 -32.55 -9.48 -26.46
CA SER A 18 -32.58 -8.92 -27.83
C SER A 18 -31.26 -8.15 -28.02
N ALA A 19 -30.29 -8.59 -28.83
CA ALA A 19 -30.20 -8.61 -30.30
C ALA A 19 -29.97 -7.22 -30.94
N SER A 20 -28.70 -7.01 -31.33
CA SER A 20 -28.16 -6.31 -32.52
C SER A 20 -28.84 -5.04 -33.04
N VAL A 21 -28.06 -3.97 -33.27
CA VAL A 21 -27.82 -3.34 -34.59
C VAL A 21 -26.62 -2.38 -34.48
N ALA A 22 -25.55 -2.67 -35.22
CA ALA A 22 -24.68 -1.66 -35.83
C ALA A 22 -25.08 -1.62 -37.32
N PRO A 23 -24.92 -0.53 -38.10
CA PRO A 23 -23.60 -0.29 -38.72
C PRO A 23 -23.33 1.16 -39.26
N ILE A 24 -22.20 1.29 -40.01
CA ILE A 24 -21.93 2.19 -41.15
C ILE A 24 -21.16 3.51 -40.89
N THR A 25 -19.85 3.40 -41.13
CA THR A 25 -18.95 4.20 -42.01
C THR A 25 -19.12 5.71 -42.17
N ARG A 26 -17.99 6.46 -42.13
CA ARG A 26 -17.29 7.00 -43.32
C ARG A 26 -16.01 7.77 -42.93
N ARG A 27 -14.88 7.40 -43.53
CA ARG A 27 -13.66 8.22 -43.66
C ARG A 27 -13.74 9.03 -44.97
N PRO A 28 -13.21 10.27 -44.98
CA PRO A 28 -12.42 10.75 -46.11
C PRO A 28 -11.07 11.30 -45.62
N MET A 29 -9.93 10.84 -46.15
CA MET A 29 -9.25 11.27 -47.38
C MET A 29 -8.50 12.60 -47.22
N VAL A 30 -7.18 12.46 -47.42
CA VAL A 30 -6.08 13.41 -47.46
C VAL A 30 -6.33 14.55 -48.45
N ALA A 31 -5.88 15.76 -48.11
CA ALA A 31 -5.50 16.79 -49.07
C ALA A 31 -4.22 17.49 -48.60
N ALA A 32 -3.13 17.25 -49.33
CA ALA A 32 -1.87 17.97 -49.20
C ALA A 32 -1.98 19.31 -49.95
N ALA A 33 -1.65 20.41 -49.28
CA ALA A 33 -1.49 21.71 -49.91
C ALA A 33 -0.15 22.29 -49.48
N ALA A 34 0.77 22.39 -50.46
CA ALA A 34 2.05 23.05 -50.33
C ALA A 34 1.83 24.57 -50.34
N THR A 35 2.24 25.25 -49.27
CA THR A 35 2.32 26.72 -49.23
C THR A 35 3.78 27.15 -49.21
N LEU A 36 4.12 27.96 -50.21
CA LEU A 36 5.41 28.56 -50.49
C LEU A 36 5.96 29.34 -49.29
N SER A 37 7.24 29.09 -49.00
CA SER A 37 8.01 29.68 -47.92
C SER A 37 8.45 31.10 -48.28
N LEU A 38 7.94 32.10 -47.57
CA LEU A 38 8.47 33.46 -47.57
C LEU A 38 9.51 33.57 -46.43
N ARG A 39 10.77 33.78 -46.82
CA ARG A 39 11.89 34.00 -45.90
C ARG A 39 11.64 35.25 -45.07
N ARG A 40 11.33 35.05 -43.78
CA ARG A 40 11.37 36.11 -42.77
C ARG A 40 12.81 36.21 -42.25
N LEU A 41 13.40 37.40 -42.39
CA LEU A 41 14.70 37.77 -41.83
C LEU A 41 14.71 37.51 -40.32
N GLU A 42 15.62 36.67 -39.85
CA GLU A 42 15.91 36.45 -38.44
C GLU A 42 16.72 37.64 -37.88
N SER A 43 16.19 38.28 -36.84
CA SER A 43 16.96 39.14 -35.94
C SER A 43 17.61 38.25 -34.88
N SER A 44 18.93 38.14 -34.89
CA SER A 44 19.68 37.42 -33.86
C SER A 44 19.67 38.20 -32.55
N LEU A 45 18.65 37.99 -31.72
CA LEU A 45 18.75 38.19 -30.27
C LEU A 45 19.33 36.91 -29.70
N THR A 46 20.53 36.99 -29.12
CA THR A 46 21.17 35.89 -28.42
C THR A 46 20.22 35.36 -27.33
N PRO A 47 19.69 34.13 -27.44
CA PRO A 47 18.98 33.54 -26.33
C PRO A 47 20.02 33.16 -25.27
N ALA A 48 19.79 33.59 -24.03
CA ALA A 48 20.51 33.07 -22.88
C ALA A 48 20.51 31.53 -22.92
N PRO A 49 21.60 30.86 -22.52
CA PRO A 49 21.66 29.41 -22.55
C PRO A 49 20.45 28.85 -21.80
N PRO A 50 19.72 27.86 -22.35
CA PRO A 50 18.68 27.20 -21.59
C PRO A 50 19.33 26.70 -20.31
N LYS A 51 18.80 27.11 -19.15
CA LYS A 51 19.11 26.42 -17.91
C LYS A 51 18.90 24.94 -18.22
N THR A 52 19.96 24.16 -18.19
CA THR A 52 19.88 22.71 -18.23
C THR A 52 19.06 22.34 -17.02
N VAL A 53 17.74 22.26 -17.20
CA VAL A 53 16.86 21.58 -16.28
C VAL A 53 17.38 20.17 -16.34
N ALA A 54 18.09 19.77 -15.30
CA ALA A 54 18.50 18.38 -15.10
C ALA A 54 17.28 17.50 -15.45
N PRO A 55 17.49 16.35 -16.09
CA PRO A 55 16.37 15.49 -16.45
C PRO A 55 15.53 15.28 -15.20
N VAL A 56 14.30 15.80 -15.23
CA VAL A 56 13.31 15.56 -14.19
C VAL A 56 13.15 14.06 -14.21
N THR A 57 13.83 13.39 -13.29
CA THR A 57 13.63 11.96 -13.06
C THR A 57 12.13 11.78 -12.90
N PRO A 58 11.50 10.87 -13.65
CA PRO A 58 10.06 10.67 -13.55
C PRO A 58 9.77 10.44 -12.08
N ARG A 59 8.99 11.36 -11.50
CA ARG A 59 8.59 11.39 -10.08
C ARG A 59 8.29 9.96 -9.66
N ALA A 60 9.21 9.36 -8.89
CA ALA A 60 9.02 8.00 -8.41
C ALA A 60 7.62 7.94 -7.79
N ALA A 61 6.84 6.90 -8.10
CA ALA A 61 5.53 6.72 -7.51
C ALA A 61 5.66 7.00 -6.01
N ASN A 62 4.81 7.90 -5.48
CA ASN A 62 5.06 8.66 -4.25
C ASN A 62 5.42 7.81 -3.01
N ASN A 63 5.32 6.47 -3.08
CA ASN A 63 5.54 5.50 -2.01
C ASN A 63 6.17 4.17 -2.48
N ALA A 64 7.12 4.20 -3.43
CA ALA A 64 7.90 3.02 -3.81
C ALA A 64 9.24 3.02 -3.05
N PRO A 65 9.40 2.24 -1.97
CA PRO A 65 10.66 2.19 -1.23
C PRO A 65 11.76 1.57 -2.09
N ASP A 66 12.80 2.35 -2.40
CA ASP A 66 14.05 1.80 -2.88
C ASP A 66 14.76 1.06 -1.72
N TYR A 67 14.65 -0.27 -1.72
CA TYR A 67 15.29 -1.15 -0.74
C TYR A 67 16.79 -1.34 -0.99
N THR A 68 17.33 -0.79 -2.08
CA THR A 68 18.76 -0.90 -2.45
C THR A 68 19.58 0.33 -2.09
N ALA A 69 18.94 1.40 -1.58
CA ALA A 69 19.62 2.60 -1.15
C ALA A 69 20.46 2.34 0.10
N HIS A 70 21.76 2.65 0.04
CA HIS A 70 22.63 2.62 1.21
C HIS A 70 22.22 3.74 2.16
N THR A 71 21.76 3.39 3.36
CA THR A 71 21.41 4.36 4.40
C THR A 71 22.66 5.17 4.77
N ASP A 72 22.68 6.46 4.43
CA ASP A 72 23.75 7.37 4.84
C ASP A 72 23.43 7.88 6.25
N ARG A 73 24.28 7.61 7.24
CA ARG A 73 24.01 7.87 8.68
C ARG A 73 24.39 9.30 9.11
N ALA A 74 24.43 10.25 8.19
CA ALA A 74 25.18 11.49 8.37
C ALA A 74 24.54 12.54 9.32
N THR A 75 23.29 12.37 9.77
CA THR A 75 22.59 13.41 10.57
C THR A 75 22.12 12.93 11.95
N SER A 76 21.97 11.61 12.16
CA SER A 76 21.64 11.05 13.48
C SER A 76 22.41 9.75 13.74
N ASN A 77 22.78 9.49 14.99
CA ASN A 77 23.57 8.31 15.34
C ASN A 77 22.82 6.99 15.20
N PHE A 78 21.49 7.03 15.07
CA PHE A 78 20.59 5.89 15.23
C PHE A 78 19.60 5.74 14.08
N THR A 79 19.16 6.85 13.46
CA THR A 79 18.07 6.86 12.48
C THR A 79 18.62 7.10 11.06
N PRO A 80 18.07 6.42 10.03
CA PRO A 80 18.34 6.74 8.62
C PRO A 80 18.07 8.21 8.27
N VAL A 81 18.61 8.68 7.15
CA VAL A 81 18.26 9.99 6.57
C VAL A 81 16.93 9.86 5.81
N PRO A 82 16.00 10.81 5.98
CA PRO A 82 14.73 10.79 5.28
C PRO A 82 14.93 10.99 3.78
N LYS A 83 14.28 10.13 2.97
CA LYS A 83 14.30 10.25 1.50
C LYS A 83 13.54 11.50 1.01
N ARG A 84 12.54 11.92 1.77
CA ARG A 84 11.75 13.14 1.54
C ARG A 84 11.43 13.78 2.88
N VAL A 85 11.76 15.06 3.02
CA VAL A 85 11.38 15.89 4.16
C VAL A 85 10.20 16.76 3.74
N LEU A 86 9.18 16.87 4.60
CA LEU A 86 8.03 17.72 4.33
C LEU A 86 8.27 19.13 4.89
N ASP A 87 8.62 20.08 4.03
CA ASP A 87 8.91 21.46 4.42
C ASP A 87 7.68 22.40 4.35
N GLY A 88 6.50 21.86 4.01
CA GLY A 88 5.27 22.64 3.85
C GLY A 88 5.17 23.44 2.56
N SER A 89 6.14 23.29 1.65
CA SER A 89 6.15 23.87 0.30
C SER A 89 5.42 23.03 -0.74
N GLU A 90 4.86 21.88 -0.34
CA GLU A 90 4.12 21.00 -1.24
C GLU A 90 2.77 21.62 -1.66
N ASP A 91 2.38 21.43 -2.92
CA ASP A 91 1.12 21.89 -3.52
C ASP A 91 -0.11 21.09 -3.03
N ASN A 92 -0.25 20.88 -1.72
CA ASN A 92 -1.40 20.21 -1.11
C ASN A 92 -2.41 21.26 -0.63
N ASP A 93 -3.71 20.96 -0.74
CA ASP A 93 -4.80 21.84 -0.27
C ASP A 93 -4.72 22.16 1.24
N ALA A 94 -4.02 21.32 2.01
CA ALA A 94 -3.82 21.48 3.45
C ALA A 94 -2.34 21.34 3.82
N LEU A 95 -1.92 22.10 4.84
CA LEU A 95 -0.56 21.98 5.40
C LEU A 95 -0.34 20.54 5.90
N PRO A 96 0.80 19.91 5.57
CA PRO A 96 1.12 18.58 6.04
C PRO A 96 1.20 18.57 7.57
N ALA A 97 0.69 17.50 8.18
CA ALA A 97 0.73 17.36 9.64
C ALA A 97 2.16 17.23 10.17
N ALA A 98 3.09 16.74 9.34
CA ALA A 98 4.51 16.65 9.68
C ALA A 98 5.06 17.95 10.26
N VAL A 99 4.87 19.06 9.53
CA VAL A 99 5.33 20.42 9.90
C VAL A 99 4.68 20.92 11.20
N LEU A 100 3.43 20.52 11.47
CA LEU A 100 2.65 20.99 12.61
C LEU A 100 2.75 20.10 13.85
N SER A 101 3.08 18.82 13.68
CA SER A 101 3.01 17.80 14.73
C SER A 101 4.02 18.00 15.86
N GLY A 102 5.11 18.72 15.59
CA GLY A 102 6.26 18.81 16.50
C GLY A 102 7.02 17.50 16.68
N ALA A 103 6.75 16.49 15.84
CA ALA A 103 7.51 15.25 15.80
C ALA A 103 8.95 15.53 15.34
N PRO A 104 9.95 14.80 15.86
CA PRO A 104 11.31 14.93 15.36
C PRO A 104 11.38 14.46 13.91
N MET A 105 12.16 15.16 13.09
CA MET A 105 12.38 14.84 11.66
C MET A 105 12.91 13.42 11.43
N GLU A 106 13.55 12.83 12.44
CA GLU A 106 13.96 11.43 12.45
C GLU A 106 12.81 10.46 12.17
N LEU A 107 11.57 10.79 12.52
CA LEU A 107 10.43 9.93 12.21
C LEU A 107 10.06 9.88 10.74
N GLU A 108 10.26 10.97 10.00
CA GLU A 108 10.03 11.00 8.55
C GLU A 108 10.99 10.05 7.83
N ALA A 109 12.15 9.79 8.42
CA ALA A 109 13.14 8.89 7.85
C ALA A 109 12.84 7.41 8.04
N ARG A 110 11.88 7.09 8.91
CA ARG A 110 11.56 5.71 9.20
C ARG A 110 10.46 5.21 8.28
N THR A 111 10.69 4.01 7.77
CA THR A 111 9.67 3.27 7.04
C THR A 111 8.64 2.72 8.02
N VAL A 112 7.38 2.81 7.63
CA VAL A 112 6.22 2.34 8.37
C VAL A 112 5.60 1.14 7.65
N ARG A 113 5.25 0.11 8.40
CA ARG A 113 4.54 -1.06 7.88
C ARG A 113 3.06 -0.95 8.19
N ILE A 114 2.23 -0.91 7.13
CA ILE A 114 0.77 -0.96 7.22
C ILE A 114 0.33 -2.38 6.88
N TYR A 115 -0.27 -3.09 7.84
CA TYR A 115 -0.63 -4.49 7.67
C TYR A 115 -1.83 -4.89 8.54
N LYS A 116 -2.49 -6.00 8.22
CA LYS A 116 -3.39 -6.67 9.18
C LYS A 116 -2.61 -7.75 9.93
N PRO A 117 -2.64 -7.77 11.27
CA PRO A 117 -1.99 -8.82 12.04
C PRO A 117 -2.45 -10.22 11.60
N THR A 118 -1.49 -11.09 11.31
CA THR A 118 -1.75 -12.47 10.91
C THR A 118 -2.38 -13.25 12.06
N LYS A 119 -3.33 -14.14 11.73
CA LYS A 119 -3.89 -15.07 12.71
C LYS A 119 -2.79 -15.92 13.37
N PRO A 120 -2.65 -15.93 14.70
CA PRO A 120 -1.65 -16.75 15.37
C PRO A 120 -1.92 -18.24 15.11
N ALA A 121 -0.89 -19.02 14.79
CA ALA A 121 -1.02 -20.45 14.54
C ALA A 121 -1.43 -21.26 15.79
N THR A 122 -1.14 -20.72 16.97
CA THR A 122 -1.44 -21.32 18.28
C THR A 122 -2.91 -21.22 18.66
N GLN A 123 -3.68 -20.29 18.08
CA GLN A 123 -5.09 -20.06 18.43
C GLN A 123 -6.00 -20.13 17.21
N SER A 124 -7.24 -20.56 17.43
CA SER A 124 -8.26 -20.65 16.39
C SER A 124 -9.13 -19.40 16.25
N GLY A 125 -9.02 -18.42 17.16
CA GLY A 125 -9.79 -17.18 17.11
C GLY A 125 -9.32 -16.20 16.03
N ASP A 126 -10.25 -15.40 15.50
CA ASP A 126 -10.01 -14.46 14.38
C ASP A 126 -10.14 -12.97 14.77
N TRP A 127 -10.32 -12.66 16.06
CA TRP A 127 -10.60 -11.29 16.52
C TRP A 127 -9.49 -10.28 16.21
N HIS A 128 -8.23 -10.70 16.35
CA HIS A 128 -7.07 -9.80 16.26
C HIS A 128 -6.77 -9.32 14.82
N GLY A 129 -7.23 -10.05 13.80
CA GLY A 129 -6.94 -9.74 12.39
C GLY A 129 -7.92 -8.79 11.70
N THR A 130 -8.85 -8.18 12.46
CA THR A 130 -9.92 -7.34 11.88
C THR A 130 -9.45 -5.92 11.53
N LYS A 131 -8.60 -5.33 12.37
CA LYS A 131 -8.13 -3.94 12.24
C LYS A 131 -6.83 -3.88 11.45
N TRP A 132 -6.64 -2.79 10.73
CA TRP A 132 -5.34 -2.44 10.15
C TRP A 132 -4.45 -1.88 11.25
N ARG A 133 -3.17 -2.24 11.19
CA ARG A 133 -2.17 -1.80 12.15
C ARG A 133 -1.00 -1.17 11.40
N MET A 134 -0.52 -0.08 11.96
CA MET A 134 0.62 0.67 11.47
C MET A 134 1.70 0.66 12.54
N ASP A 135 2.85 0.10 12.18
CA ASP A 135 4.02 -0.04 13.04
C ASP A 135 5.25 0.56 12.34
N TRP A 136 6.17 1.12 13.12
CA TRP A 136 7.47 1.58 12.61
C TRP A 136 8.43 0.42 12.43
N ASP A 137 9.30 0.52 11.43
CA ASP A 137 10.41 -0.41 11.27
C ASP A 137 11.42 -0.26 12.41
N VAL A 138 12.12 -1.36 12.65
CA VAL A 138 13.09 -1.49 13.73
C VAL A 138 14.39 -0.76 13.37
N LEU A 139 14.88 0.10 14.27
CA LEU A 139 16.21 0.69 14.09
C LEU A 139 17.31 -0.38 14.16
N GLU A 140 18.22 -0.38 13.19
CA GLU A 140 19.41 -1.24 13.22
C GLU A 140 20.28 -0.97 14.46
N LYS A 141 20.45 0.31 14.80
CA LYS A 141 21.22 0.77 15.94
C LYS A 141 20.27 1.43 16.93
N GLY A 142 20.20 0.88 18.14
CA GLY A 142 19.41 1.47 19.22
C GLY A 142 18.02 0.83 19.44
N HIS A 143 17.64 -0.21 18.69
CA HIS A 143 16.40 -0.92 18.99
C HIS A 143 16.45 -1.66 20.32
N ARG A 144 17.39 -2.60 20.52
CA ARG A 144 17.59 -3.28 21.80
C ARG A 144 19.05 -3.57 22.08
N TRP A 145 19.48 -3.35 23.31
CA TRP A 145 20.76 -3.78 23.85
C TRP A 145 20.62 -4.21 25.31
N GLU A 146 21.58 -5.00 25.79
CA GLU A 146 21.60 -5.45 27.18
C GLU A 146 22.13 -4.34 28.11
N ASN A 147 21.42 -4.10 29.21
CA ASN A 147 21.88 -3.22 30.27
C ASN A 147 23.04 -3.89 31.04
N PRO A 148 24.26 -3.30 31.08
CA PRO A 148 25.42 -3.93 31.72
C PRO A 148 25.26 -4.17 33.23
N LEU A 149 24.34 -3.46 33.90
CA LEU A 149 24.11 -3.62 35.34
C LEU A 149 23.15 -4.78 35.67
N MET A 150 21.97 -4.80 35.04
CA MET A 150 20.87 -5.69 35.41
C MET A 150 20.53 -6.75 34.34
N GLY A 151 21.08 -6.66 33.13
CA GLY A 151 20.77 -7.55 32.02
C GLY A 151 19.43 -7.28 31.32
N TRP A 152 18.71 -6.22 31.69
CA TRP A 152 17.45 -5.86 31.04
C TRP A 152 17.64 -5.37 29.60
N GLN A 153 16.60 -5.55 28.78
CA GLN A 153 16.57 -5.06 27.42
C GLN A 153 16.31 -3.55 27.39
N SER A 154 17.37 -2.77 27.25
CA SER A 154 17.32 -1.32 27.06
C SER A 154 17.06 -0.98 25.60
N SER A 155 16.44 0.18 25.34
CA SER A 155 16.15 0.69 24.01
C SER A 155 16.34 2.21 23.97
N GLY A 156 16.75 2.72 22.82
CA GLY A 156 16.82 4.14 22.50
C GLY A 156 15.76 4.55 21.47
N ASP A 157 14.95 3.58 21.03
CA ASP A 157 13.87 3.82 20.09
C ASP A 157 12.61 4.27 20.84
N PHE A 158 12.16 5.49 20.56
CA PHE A 158 10.96 6.06 21.17
C PHE A 158 9.64 5.54 20.56
N MET A 159 9.67 4.89 19.38
CA MET A 159 8.46 4.36 18.73
C MET A 159 8.26 2.86 18.89
N GLN A 160 9.21 2.12 19.48
CA GLN A 160 9.18 0.65 19.53
C GLN A 160 7.91 0.05 20.16
N GLY A 161 7.22 0.80 21.04
CA GLY A 161 6.02 0.36 21.75
C GLY A 161 4.72 0.95 21.19
N THR A 162 4.81 1.78 20.15
CA THR A 162 3.67 2.53 19.62
C THR A 162 3.05 1.75 18.46
N HIS A 163 1.74 1.52 18.54
CA HIS A 163 0.97 0.81 17.53
C HIS A 163 -0.33 1.54 17.24
N ILE A 164 -0.51 1.98 15.99
CA ILE A 164 -1.72 2.71 15.60
C ILE A 164 -2.66 1.76 14.86
N HIS A 165 -3.94 1.80 15.26
CA HIS A 165 -4.96 0.93 14.69
C HIS A 165 -5.94 1.75 13.85
N PHE A 166 -6.20 1.25 12.64
CA PHE A 166 -7.09 1.86 11.65
C PHE A 166 -8.22 0.90 11.27
N LYS A 167 -9.32 1.47 10.77
CA LYS A 167 -10.47 0.69 10.29
C LYS A 167 -10.24 0.20 8.87
N THR A 168 -9.74 1.07 8.00
CA THR A 168 -9.51 0.80 6.58
C THR A 168 -8.01 0.90 6.23
N LYS A 169 -7.64 0.43 5.05
CA LYS A 169 -6.27 0.54 4.53
C LYS A 169 -5.98 1.98 4.12
N GLU A 170 -6.97 2.60 3.52
CA GLU A 170 -6.93 3.94 2.95
C GLU A 170 -6.74 4.98 4.06
N ASP A 171 -7.39 4.81 5.22
CA ASP A 171 -7.21 5.68 6.38
C ASP A 171 -5.77 5.64 6.90
N ALA A 172 -5.16 4.44 6.92
CA ALA A 172 -3.79 4.26 7.36
C ALA A 172 -2.79 4.90 6.38
N ILE A 173 -3.04 4.75 5.08
CA ILE A 173 -2.22 5.37 4.02
C ILE A 173 -2.33 6.89 4.10
N ALA A 174 -3.54 7.43 4.17
CA ALA A 174 -3.76 8.87 4.26
C ALA A 174 -3.10 9.47 5.51
N PHE A 175 -3.11 8.74 6.64
CA PHE A 175 -2.39 9.16 7.83
C PHE A 175 -0.88 9.20 7.63
N ALA A 176 -0.29 8.15 7.05
CA ALA A 176 1.14 8.10 6.77
C ALA A 176 1.57 9.21 5.81
N GLU A 177 0.83 9.42 4.72
CA GLU A 177 1.09 10.49 3.74
C GLU A 177 1.01 11.88 4.37
N LYS A 178 0.01 12.13 5.22
CA LYS A 178 -0.15 13.41 5.91
C LYS A 178 1.01 13.73 6.86
N GLN A 179 1.61 12.70 7.47
CA GLN A 179 2.76 12.83 8.36
C GLN A 179 4.10 12.72 7.62
N GLY A 180 4.12 12.45 6.32
CA GLY A 180 5.35 12.30 5.56
C GLY A 180 6.11 11.00 5.81
N TYR A 181 5.48 10.00 6.42
CA TYR A 181 6.14 8.72 6.66
C TYR A 181 6.22 7.90 5.36
N GLU A 182 7.41 7.38 5.05
CA GLU A 182 7.57 6.35 4.03
C GLU A 182 6.83 5.09 4.50
N TYR A 183 5.98 4.50 3.66
CA TYR A 183 5.20 3.34 4.08
C TYR A 183 5.27 2.17 3.09
N PHE A 184 5.14 0.97 3.64
CA PHE A 184 4.98 -0.28 2.90
C PHE A 184 3.65 -0.94 3.32
N VAL A 185 2.80 -1.24 2.33
CA VAL A 185 1.54 -1.93 2.58
C VAL A 185 1.72 -3.43 2.35
N GLN A 186 1.50 -4.20 3.40
CA GLN A 186 1.40 -5.64 3.33
C GLN A 186 -0.06 -6.07 3.25
N GLU A 187 -0.45 -6.68 2.14
CA GLU A 187 -1.82 -7.18 1.97
C GLU A 187 -2.09 -8.41 2.85
N PRO A 188 -3.30 -8.53 3.43
CA PRO A 188 -3.66 -9.65 4.29
C PRO A 188 -3.72 -10.95 3.48
N GLN A 189 -3.08 -12.00 4.01
CA GLN A 189 -3.18 -13.33 3.43
C GLN A 189 -4.42 -14.06 3.96
N GLU A 190 -5.49 -14.04 3.18
CA GLU A 190 -6.74 -14.69 3.54
C GLU A 190 -6.70 -16.21 3.30
N ARG A 191 -7.37 -16.96 4.18
CA ARG A 191 -7.47 -18.41 4.06
C ARG A 191 -8.52 -18.78 3.01
N LYS A 192 -8.14 -19.63 2.06
CA LYS A 192 -9.08 -20.20 1.09
C LYS A 192 -10.00 -21.20 1.79
N ILE A 193 -11.31 -20.90 1.83
CA ILE A 193 -12.32 -21.81 2.39
C ILE A 193 -12.63 -22.90 1.36
N VAL A 194 -12.19 -24.12 1.64
CA VAL A 194 -12.47 -25.31 0.81
C VAL A 194 -13.68 -26.05 1.41
N PRO A 195 -14.65 -26.51 0.61
CA PRO A 195 -15.77 -27.31 1.10
C PRO A 195 -15.26 -28.60 1.74
N LYS A 196 -15.58 -28.79 3.03
CA LYS A 196 -15.21 -30.00 3.80
C LYS A 196 -16.48 -30.77 4.13
N ALA A 197 -16.62 -31.97 3.58
CA ALA A 197 -17.71 -32.89 3.91
C ALA A 197 -17.17 -34.07 4.73
N TYR A 198 -17.80 -34.37 5.87
CA TYR A 198 -17.39 -35.48 6.73
C TYR A 198 -17.51 -36.86 6.04
N ALA A 199 -18.48 -37.00 5.12
CA ALA A 199 -18.65 -38.19 4.29
C ALA A 199 -17.41 -38.54 3.44
N ASN A 200 -16.59 -37.53 3.09
CA ASN A 200 -15.37 -37.74 2.31
C ASN A 200 -14.34 -38.61 3.04
N ASN A 201 -14.47 -38.77 4.36
CA ASN A 201 -13.60 -39.64 5.14
C ASN A 201 -13.82 -41.13 4.81
N PHE A 202 -14.99 -41.51 4.28
CA PHE A 202 -15.41 -42.91 4.09
C PHE A 202 -15.71 -43.27 2.62
N LEU A 203 -15.15 -42.53 1.66
CA LEU A 203 -15.34 -42.84 0.24
C LEU A 203 -14.75 -44.21 -0.13
N TYR A 204 -15.51 -44.97 -0.92
CA TYR A 204 -15.03 -46.22 -1.49
C TYR A 204 -13.89 -45.97 -2.48
N SER A 205 -12.82 -46.76 -2.37
CA SER A 205 -11.73 -46.78 -3.34
C SER A 205 -11.68 -48.16 -3.98
N ALA A 206 -11.98 -48.24 -5.28
CA ALA A 206 -11.86 -49.47 -6.05
C ALA A 206 -10.41 -49.96 -6.19
N LYS A 207 -9.44 -49.05 -6.05
CA LYS A 207 -8.00 -49.35 -6.11
C LYS A 207 -7.43 -49.57 -4.70
N LYS A 208 -6.20 -50.09 -4.64
CA LYS A 208 -5.42 -50.19 -3.39
C LYS A 208 -5.41 -48.85 -2.66
N LEU A 209 -5.75 -48.89 -1.37
CA LEU A 209 -5.85 -47.70 -0.51
C LEU A 209 -4.50 -46.97 -0.44
N LYS A 210 -4.52 -45.63 -0.59
CA LYS A 210 -3.32 -44.77 -0.50
C LYS A 210 -2.80 -44.67 0.93
N HIS A 211 -3.70 -44.52 1.88
CA HIS A 211 -3.42 -44.45 3.30
C HIS A 211 -4.63 -44.93 4.10
N ILE A 212 -4.40 -45.46 5.29
CA ILE A 212 -5.46 -45.81 6.23
C ILE A 212 -5.78 -44.54 7.03
N ARG A 213 -7.01 -44.04 6.92
CA ARG A 213 -7.44 -42.85 7.66
C ARG A 213 -7.78 -43.21 9.11
N THR A 214 -7.09 -42.57 10.05
CA THR A 214 -7.51 -42.54 11.46
C THR A 214 -8.44 -41.35 11.73
N LYS A 215 -9.05 -41.32 12.91
CA LYS A 215 -9.85 -40.18 13.37
C LYS A 215 -8.99 -39.01 13.80
#